data_AF-A0A924YY03-F1
#
_entry.id   AF-A0A924YY03-F1
#
_cell.length_a   1.000
_cell.length_b   1.000
_cell.length_c   1.000
_cell.angle_alpha   90.00
_cell.angle_beta   90.00
_cell.angle_gamma   90.00
#
_symmetry.space_group_name_H-M   'P 1'
#
loop_
_entity.id
_entity.type
_entity.pdbx_description
1 polymer ?
#
loop_
_entity_poly.entity_id
_entity_poly.type
_entity_poly.pdbx_seq_one_letter_code
_entity_poly.pdbx_strand_id
1 'polypeptide(L)'
;MTTLAVQHRLAIDAGNTRVKLGLFACSRSRPRGELPRCVERAVVLSQEPLPWELLAQWQSAAGGWQPVVIAGSNPRDVERVQADWPSSLGSVP
;
A
#
# COMPACT_ATOMS: atom_id res chain seq x y z
N MET A 1 -20.10 -20.59 -9.64
CA MET A 1 -19.16 -20.19 -8.58
C MET A 1 -19.02 -18.67 -8.63
N THR A 2 -19.57 -17.97 -7.66
CA THR A 2 -19.40 -16.51 -7.55
C THR A 2 -17.99 -16.25 -7.05
N THR A 3 -17.10 -15.79 -7.91
CA THR A 3 -15.76 -15.33 -7.51
C THR A 3 -15.97 -14.21 -6.50
N LEU A 4 -15.60 -14.44 -5.24
CA LEU A 4 -15.64 -13.41 -4.22
C LEU A 4 -14.69 -12.30 -4.67
N ALA A 5 -15.21 -11.07 -4.82
CA ALA A 5 -14.41 -9.94 -5.25
C ALA A 5 -13.31 -9.67 -4.19
N VAL A 6 -12.06 -9.92 -4.58
CA VAL A 6 -10.88 -9.57 -3.79
C VAL A 6 -10.51 -8.13 -4.09
N GLN A 7 -10.37 -7.33 -3.04
CA GLN A 7 -9.90 -5.95 -3.13
C GLN A 7 -8.45 -5.89 -2.69
N HIS A 8 -7.68 -4.99 -3.28
CA HIS A 8 -6.28 -4.80 -2.91
C HIS A 8 -6.08 -3.42 -2.30
N ARG A 9 -5.42 -3.37 -1.15
CA ARG A 9 -5.06 -2.13 -0.47
C ARG A 9 -3.56 -2.09 -0.24
N LEU A 10 -2.94 -1.02 -0.68
CA LEU A 10 -1.56 -0.70 -0.34
C LEU A 10 -1.54 -0.03 1.04
N ALA A 11 -0.64 -0.50 1.91
CA ALA A 11 -0.32 0.16 3.16
C ALA A 11 1.17 0.50 3.19
N ILE A 12 1.48 1.73 3.62
CA ILE A 12 2.82 2.26 3.75
C ILE A 12 3.05 2.66 5.22
N ASP A 13 4.09 2.09 5.83
CA ASP A 13 4.55 2.39 7.18
C ASP A 13 5.90 3.11 7.11
N ALA A 14 5.90 4.41 7.36
CA ALA A 14 7.08 5.27 7.38
C ALA A 14 7.71 5.32 8.78
N GLY A 15 8.78 4.55 8.97
CA GLY A 15 9.59 4.56 10.19
C GLY A 15 10.83 5.44 10.07
N ASN A 16 11.53 5.63 11.19
CA ASN A 16 12.73 6.48 11.24
C ASN A 16 13.87 6.03 10.31
N THR A 17 13.97 4.75 10.01
CA THR A 17 15.08 4.20 9.20
C THR A 17 14.63 3.64 7.86
N ARG A 18 13.36 3.27 7.74
CA ARG A 18 12.83 2.50 6.61
C ARG A 18 11.38 2.87 6.36
N VAL A 19 11.02 2.89 5.10
CA VAL A 19 9.62 2.90 4.65
C VAL A 19 9.28 1.48 4.18
N LYS A 20 8.24 0.90 4.78
CA LYS A 20 7.76 -0.45 4.44
C LYS A 20 6.49 -0.31 3.61
N LEU A 21 6.40 -1.09 2.54
CA LEU A 21 5.25 -1.15 1.66
C LEU A 21 4.70 -2.57 1.67
N GLY A 22 3.38 -2.69 1.80
CA GLY A 22 2.69 -3.98 1.71
C GLY A 22 1.41 -3.85 0.91
N LEU A 23 1.24 -4.71 -0.10
CA LEU A 23 -0.04 -4.87 -0.79
C LEU A 23 -0.82 -6.01 -0.15
N PHE A 24 -2.05 -5.72 0.27
CA PHE A 24 -2.89 -6.65 1.00
C PHE A 24 -4.13 -7.02 0.20
N ALA A 25 -4.34 -8.32 -0.01
CA ALA A 25 -5.55 -8.88 -0.58
C ALA A 25 -6.61 -9.04 0.52
N CYS A 26 -7.71 -8.32 0.36
CA CYS A 26 -8.85 -8.26 1.27
C CYS A 26 -10.07 -8.92 0.61
N SER A 27 -10.49 -10.07 1.15
CA SER A 27 -11.78 -10.67 0.78
C SER A 27 -12.92 -9.93 1.48
N ARG A 28 -14.00 -9.63 0.76
CA ARG A 28 -15.21 -9.01 1.34
C ARG A 28 -15.93 -9.90 2.36
N SER A 29 -15.82 -11.22 2.24
CA SER A 29 -16.56 -12.18 3.08
C SER A 29 -15.73 -12.75 4.23
N ARG A 30 -14.74 -12.00 4.70
CA ARG A 30 -13.75 -12.56 5.60
C ARG A 30 -14.27 -12.76 7.03
N PRO A 31 -13.97 -13.89 7.68
CA PRO A 31 -14.26 -14.09 9.10
C PRO A 31 -13.64 -12.99 9.98
N ARG A 32 -14.36 -12.62 11.04
CA ARG A 32 -13.91 -11.63 12.02
C ARG A 32 -12.62 -12.11 12.68
N GLY A 33 -11.60 -11.23 12.73
CA GLY A 33 -10.33 -11.49 13.41
C GLY A 33 -9.20 -12.00 12.52
N GLU A 34 -9.47 -12.34 11.25
CA GLU A 34 -8.39 -12.69 10.33
C GLU A 34 -7.71 -11.44 9.73
N LEU A 35 -6.38 -11.46 9.54
CA LEU A 35 -5.54 -10.34 9.01
C LEU A 35 -5.16 -10.48 7.54
N PRO A 36 -5.34 -9.44 6.69
CA PRO A 36 -5.38 -9.63 5.23
C PRO A 36 -4.09 -10.21 4.71
N ARG A 37 -4.16 -10.98 3.62
CA ARG A 37 -2.97 -11.62 3.08
C ARG A 37 -2.09 -10.57 2.42
N CYS A 38 -0.86 -10.42 2.91
CA CYS A 38 0.17 -9.66 2.21
C CYS A 38 0.58 -10.44 0.95
N VAL A 39 0.27 -9.90 -0.22
CA VAL A 39 0.58 -10.54 -1.52
C VAL A 39 1.86 -10.00 -2.12
N GLU A 40 2.18 -8.72 -1.88
CA GLU A 40 3.43 -8.10 -2.30
C GLU A 40 4.01 -7.25 -1.17
N ARG A 41 5.34 -7.09 -1.15
CA ARG A 41 6.02 -6.26 -0.15
C ARG A 41 7.32 -5.68 -0.68
N ALA A 42 7.68 -4.50 -0.20
CA ALA A 42 8.96 -3.87 -0.44
C ALA A 42 9.40 -3.06 0.78
N VAL A 43 10.70 -2.81 0.89
CA VAL A 43 11.28 -1.98 1.94
C VAL A 43 12.32 -1.09 1.30
N VAL A 44 12.25 0.20 1.58
CA VAL A 44 13.27 1.18 1.19
C VAL A 44 13.81 1.87 2.44
N LEU A 45 15.03 2.41 2.35
CA LEU A 45 15.56 3.24 3.41
C LEU A 45 14.80 4.57 3.47
N SER A 46 14.75 5.19 4.65
CA SER A 46 14.25 6.56 4.78
C SER A 46 15.06 7.50 3.89
N GLN A 47 14.41 8.54 3.35
CA GLN A 47 14.97 9.51 2.40
C GLN A 47 15.37 8.97 1.01
N GLU A 48 15.40 7.66 0.80
CA GLU A 48 15.57 7.11 -0.54
C GLU A 48 14.29 7.28 -1.39
N PRO A 49 14.43 7.35 -2.72
CA PRO A 49 13.30 7.37 -3.63
C PRO A 49 12.38 6.17 -3.41
N LEU A 50 11.07 6.41 -3.42
CA LEU A 50 10.10 5.33 -3.38
C LEU A 50 10.00 4.63 -4.74
N PRO A 51 9.70 3.31 -4.75
CA PRO A 51 9.75 2.52 -5.98
C PRO A 51 8.44 2.67 -6.76
N TRP A 52 8.19 3.85 -7.33
CA TRP A 52 6.92 4.18 -7.99
C TRP A 52 6.54 3.24 -9.13
N GLU A 53 7.53 2.82 -9.94
CA GLU A 53 7.31 1.86 -11.03
C GLU A 53 6.84 0.50 -10.51
N LEU A 54 7.40 0.03 -9.39
CA LEU A 54 6.96 -1.20 -8.74
C LEU A 54 5.52 -1.07 -8.23
N LEU A 55 5.15 0.07 -7.64
CA LEU A 55 3.78 0.31 -7.18
C LEU A 55 2.79 0.37 -8.34
N ALA A 56 3.18 0.94 -9.48
CA ALA A 56 2.36 0.93 -10.70
C ALA A 56 2.15 -0.49 -11.24
N GLN A 57 3.19 -1.34 -11.22
CA GLN A 57 3.08 -2.75 -11.59
C GLN A 57 2.13 -3.50 -10.65
N TRP A 58 2.24 -3.29 -9.34
CA TRP A 58 1.33 -3.85 -8.35
C TRP A 58 -0.12 -3.43 -8.59
N GLN A 59 -0.36 -2.14 -8.86
CA GLN A 59 -1.70 -1.63 -9.16
C GLN A 59 -2.27 -2.25 -10.44
N SER A 60 -1.47 -2.34 -11.50
CA SER A 60 -1.93 -2.91 -12.77
C SER A 60 -2.23 -4.41 -12.68
N ALA A 61 -1.53 -5.14 -11.81
CA ALA A 61 -1.77 -6.57 -11.59
C ALA A 61 -2.92 -6.85 -10.62
N ALA A 62 -3.30 -5.87 -9.80
CA ALA A 62 -4.29 -6.02 -8.75
C ALA A 62 -5.72 -5.68 -9.21
N GLY A 63 -6.67 -6.57 -8.94
CA GLY A 63 -8.10 -6.27 -9.06
C GLY A 63 -8.62 -5.44 -7.88
N GLY A 64 -9.51 -4.48 -8.15
CA GLY A 64 -10.23 -3.75 -7.09
C GLY A 64 -9.32 -2.92 -6.18
N TRP A 65 -8.37 -2.19 -6.76
CA TRP A 65 -7.48 -1.27 -6.05
C TRP A 65 -8.27 -0.29 -5.18
N GLN A 66 -7.90 -0.21 -3.90
CA GLN A 66 -8.51 0.67 -2.91
C GLN A 66 -7.57 1.84 -2.60
N PRO A 67 -8.09 2.95 -2.04
CA PRO A 67 -7.25 4.03 -1.54
C PRO A 67 -6.14 3.52 -0.61
N VAL A 68 -4.95 4.09 -0.79
CA VAL A 68 -3.76 3.76 0.00
C VAL A 68 -3.94 4.22 1.45
N VAL A 69 -3.29 3.51 2.37
CA VAL A 69 -3.13 3.95 3.76
C VAL A 69 -1.67 4.28 3.99
N ILE A 70 -1.37 5.51 4.38
CA ILE A 70 -0.03 5.96 4.75
C ILE A 70 -0.06 6.30 6.24
N ALA A 71 0.83 5.70 7.01
CA ALA A 71 1.01 5.97 8.42
C ALA A 71 2.48 5.76 8.79
N GLY A 72 2.84 6.03 10.04
CA GLY A 72 4.19 5.78 10.49
C GLY A 72 4.55 6.53 11.76
N SER A 73 5.72 6.22 12.30
CA SER A 73 6.30 6.90 13.46
C SER A 73 7.18 8.10 13.09
N ASN A 74 7.46 8.29 11.80
CA ASN A 74 8.22 9.42 11.27
C ASN A 74 7.31 10.37 10.47
N PRO A 75 6.75 11.44 11.08
CA PRO A 75 5.81 12.35 10.41
C PRO A 75 6.40 13.00 9.15
N ARG A 76 7.69 13.33 9.17
CA ARG A 76 8.35 13.95 8.02
C ARG A 76 8.38 13.04 6.80
N ASP A 77 8.63 11.74 7.01
CA ASP A 77 8.55 10.79 5.90
C ASP A 77 7.11 10.55 5.46
N VAL A 78 6.13 10.51 6.38
CA VAL A 78 4.71 10.41 6.02
C VAL A 78 4.31 11.57 5.09
N GLU A 79 4.61 12.81 5.49
CA GLU A 79 4.33 14.02 4.71
C GLU A 79 5.03 13.98 3.35
N ARG A 80 6.30 13.54 3.29
CA ARG A 80 7.04 13.36 2.04
C ARG A 80 6.37 12.35 1.11
N VAL A 81 5.96 11.18 1.62
CA VAL A 81 5.27 10.16 0.80
C VAL A 81 3.96 10.72 0.25
N GLN A 82 3.20 11.49 1.03
CA GLN A 82 1.96 12.11 0.59
C GLN A 82 2.20 13.20 -0.47
N ALA A 83 3.20 14.06 -0.27
CA ALA A 83 3.53 15.14 -1.18
C ALA A 83 4.02 14.65 -2.54
N ASP A 84 4.83 13.58 -2.54
CA ASP A 84 5.40 12.98 -3.75
C ASP A 84 4.47 11.93 -4.40
N TRP A 85 3.23 11.78 -3.90
CA TRP A 85 2.35 10.71 -4.32
C TRP A 85 1.94 10.84 -5.80
N PRO A 86 2.19 9.81 -6.64
CA PRO A 86 1.81 9.87 -8.04
C PRO A 86 0.29 9.86 -8.22
N SER A 87 -0.24 10.84 -8.95
CA SER A 87 -1.68 10.94 -9.26
C SER A 87 -2.23 9.71 -9.99
N SER A 88 -1.38 8.98 -10.72
CA SER A 88 -1.72 7.72 -11.39
C SER A 88 -2.08 6.59 -10.41
N LEU A 89 -1.60 6.65 -9.16
CA LEU A 89 -1.88 5.64 -8.13
C LEU A 89 -3.16 5.93 -7.32
N GLY A 90 -3.87 7.01 -7.65
CA GLY A 90 -5.09 7.46 -6.99
C GLY A 90 -4.83 8.49 -5.89
N SER A 91 -5.88 8.86 -5.17
CA SER A 91 -5.81 9.85 -4.08
C SER A 91 -5.13 9.28 -2.83
N VAL A 92 -4.32 10.10 -2.17
CA VAL A 92 -3.90 9.89 -0.78
C VAL A 92 -4.88 10.54 0.20
N PRO A 93 -5.05 9.98 1.41
CA PRO A 93 -5.75 10.64 2.51
C PRO A 93 -4.99 11.85 3.04
#